data_AF-A0AAD3DM57-F1
#
_entry.id   AF-A0AAD3DM57-F1
#
_cell.length_a   1.000
_cell.length_b   1.000
_cell.length_c   1.000
_cell.angle_alpha   90.00
_cell.angle_beta   90.00
_cell.angle_gamma   90.00
#
_symmetry.space_group_name_H-M   'P 1'
#
loop_
_entity.id
_entity.type
_entity.pdbx_description
1 polymer ?
#
loop_
_entity_poly.entity_id
_entity_poly.type
_entity_poly.pdbx_seq_one_letter_code
_entity_poly.pdbx_strand_id
1 'polypeptide(L)'
;MYQECEQIYATRILRGVLGLPDGYIPPESLRSWVTALKWMNTILLYIPMGWVLAARSVIERRVDGIIPPEKETWSRIARSVGWRIGRTVVKLPDLTVRIATHLQMSAGYDALEMKHIAFIKEARGVAEIPMTALTEFRDTLKRLWYLRWDNEHKEALWRLAVNGFPAARLRGNVTRCPCSAAMIRGDRIHLFWECTVARALCDMLRFEVGENVELTKVNLWLGIPPLGIHTLVWDIVCLAALSALERGGEKVDVQKRTGGRKRRNGYKTRD
;
A
#
# COMPACT_ATOMS: atom_id res chain seq x y z
N MET A 1 6.82 1.58 -55.97
CA MET A 1 7.25 0.84 -54.77
C MET A 1 6.78 1.46 -53.45
N TYR A 2 7.22 2.67 -53.04
CA TYR A 2 6.83 3.23 -51.73
C TYR A 2 5.33 3.52 -51.59
N GLN A 3 4.72 4.14 -52.61
CA GLN A 3 3.28 4.44 -52.65
C GLN A 3 2.41 3.18 -52.71
N GLU A 4 2.92 2.13 -53.34
CA GLU A 4 2.24 0.84 -53.49
C GLU A 4 2.21 0.08 -52.15
N CYS A 5 3.31 0.08 -51.40
CA CYS A 5 3.37 -0.46 -50.04
C CYS A 5 2.44 0.30 -49.07
N GLU A 6 2.34 1.62 -49.18
CA GLU A 6 1.39 2.43 -48.39
C GLU A 6 -0.06 2.08 -48.71
N GLN A 7 -0.42 1.94 -49.98
CA GLN A 7 -1.76 1.52 -50.39
C GLN A 7 -2.11 0.11 -49.90
N ILE A 8 -1.16 -0.83 -49.99
CA ILE A 8 -1.32 -2.19 -49.48
C ILE A 8 -1.48 -2.18 -47.96
N TYR A 9 -0.67 -1.40 -47.24
CA TYR A 9 -0.74 -1.26 -45.79
C TYR A 9 -2.10 -0.69 -45.33
N ALA A 10 -2.55 0.41 -45.95
CA ALA A 10 -3.84 1.02 -45.64
C ALA A 10 -5.02 0.08 -45.91
N THR A 11 -4.95 -0.72 -46.98
CA THR A 11 -6.05 -1.59 -47.39
C THR A 11 -6.07 -2.90 -46.62
N ARG A 12 -4.92 -3.58 -46.49
CA ARG A 12 -4.86 -4.90 -45.86
C ARG A 12 -4.71 -4.84 -44.35
N ILE A 13 -3.93 -3.90 -43.82
CA ILE A 13 -3.59 -3.86 -42.40
C ILE A 13 -4.53 -2.94 -41.64
N LEU A 14 -4.62 -1.65 -42.02
CA LEU A 14 -5.46 -0.69 -41.29
C LEU A 14 -6.96 -1.03 -41.41
N ARG A 15 -7.43 -1.29 -42.64
CA ARG A 15 -8.83 -1.65 -42.89
C ARG A 15 -9.09 -3.14 -42.68
N GLY A 16 -8.29 -4.01 -43.29
CA GLY A 16 -8.53 -5.45 -43.24
C GLY A 16 -8.32 -6.08 -41.85
N VAL A 17 -7.16 -5.85 -41.22
CA VAL A 17 -6.80 -6.50 -39.96
C VAL A 17 -7.29 -5.72 -38.74
N LEU A 18 -7.09 -4.40 -38.72
CA LEU A 18 -7.44 -3.56 -37.57
C LEU A 18 -8.88 -3.04 -37.62
N GLY A 19 -9.59 -3.21 -38.73
CA GLY A 19 -11.00 -2.81 -38.86
C GLY A 19 -11.24 -1.30 -38.71
N LEU A 20 -10.23 -0.46 -39.01
CA LEU A 20 -10.36 0.98 -38.82
C LEU A 20 -11.31 1.59 -39.86
N PRO A 21 -12.27 2.43 -39.45
CA PRO A 21 -13.24 3.02 -40.35
C PRO A 21 -12.61 4.06 -41.29
N ASP A 22 -13.23 4.26 -42.46
CA ASP A 22 -12.76 5.25 -43.44
C ASP A 22 -12.77 6.68 -42.85
N GLY A 23 -11.66 7.40 -43.04
CA GLY A 23 -11.45 8.73 -42.46
C GLY A 23 -10.89 8.74 -41.03
N TYR A 24 -10.70 7.58 -40.39
CA TYR A 24 -10.00 7.50 -39.12
C TYR A 24 -8.52 7.87 -39.30
N ILE A 25 -8.02 8.78 -38.45
CA ILE A 25 -6.61 9.18 -38.45
C ILE A 25 -5.88 8.29 -37.43
N PRO A 26 -5.06 7.32 -37.87
CA PRO A 26 -4.35 6.45 -36.94
C PRO A 26 -3.32 7.22 -36.09
N PRO A 27 -2.95 6.67 -34.91
CA PRO A 27 -1.84 7.17 -34.11
C PRO A 27 -0.56 7.27 -34.95
N GLU A 28 0.34 8.18 -34.60
CA GLU A 28 1.54 8.48 -35.38
C GLU A 28 2.41 7.24 -35.69
N SER A 29 2.42 6.27 -34.77
CA SER A 29 3.09 4.97 -34.92
C SER A 29 2.54 4.09 -36.04
N LEU A 30 1.32 4.33 -36.51
CA LEU A 30 0.60 3.56 -37.52
C LEU A 30 0.20 4.40 -38.76
N ARG A 31 0.67 5.64 -38.86
CA ARG A 31 0.32 6.55 -39.98
C ARG A 31 1.01 6.22 -41.30
N SER A 32 2.16 5.55 -41.24
CA SER A 32 2.91 5.13 -42.41
C SER A 32 3.33 3.67 -42.26
N TRP A 33 3.44 2.98 -43.39
CA TRP A 33 3.94 1.61 -43.46
C TRP A 33 5.29 1.46 -42.75
N VAL A 34 6.18 2.43 -42.93
CA VAL A 34 7.57 2.39 -42.45
C VAL A 34 7.64 2.51 -40.93
N THR A 35 6.86 3.43 -40.37
CA THR A 35 6.79 3.62 -38.91
C THR A 35 6.09 2.42 -38.29
N ALA A 36 5.00 1.94 -38.89
CA ALA A 36 4.29 0.76 -38.43
C ALA A 36 5.16 -0.50 -38.45
N LEU A 37 5.93 -0.70 -39.51
CA LEU A 37 6.85 -1.83 -39.64
C LEU A 37 7.93 -1.82 -38.55
N LYS A 38 8.51 -0.65 -38.25
CA LYS A 38 9.46 -0.50 -37.14
C LYS A 38 8.82 -0.90 -35.80
N TRP A 39 7.62 -0.39 -35.52
CA TRP A 39 6.89 -0.74 -34.29
C TRP A 39 6.52 -2.22 -34.22
N MET A 40 6.03 -2.81 -35.31
CA MET A 40 5.71 -4.24 -35.37
C MET A 40 6.94 -5.11 -35.14
N ASN A 41 8.09 -4.75 -35.72
CA ASN A 41 9.35 -5.45 -35.46
C ASN A 41 9.77 -5.36 -34.00
N THR A 42 9.57 -4.21 -33.35
CA THR A 42 9.82 -4.07 -31.90
C THR A 42 8.89 -4.97 -31.09
N ILE A 43 7.60 -5.04 -31.41
CA ILE A 43 6.62 -5.89 -30.71
C ILE A 43 6.98 -7.37 -30.88
N LEU A 44 7.42 -7.80 -32.07
CA LEU A 44 7.83 -9.18 -32.34
C LEU A 44 8.99 -9.64 -31.44
N LEU A 45 9.83 -8.73 -30.94
CA LEU A 45 10.90 -9.08 -29.98
C LEU A 45 10.35 -9.51 -28.61
N TYR A 46 9.14 -9.09 -28.26
CA TYR A 46 8.50 -9.42 -26.98
C TYR A 46 7.54 -10.61 -27.07
N ILE A 47 7.25 -11.09 -28.28
CA ILE A 47 6.40 -12.27 -28.48
C ILE A 47 7.30 -13.51 -28.52
N PRO A 48 7.01 -14.57 -27.74
CA PRO A 48 7.78 -15.81 -27.79
C PRO A 48 7.89 -16.34 -29.22
N MET A 49 9.12 -16.65 -29.66
CA MET A 49 9.39 -17.07 -31.05
C MET A 49 8.55 -18.29 -31.47
N GLY A 50 8.25 -19.21 -30.56
CA GLY A 50 7.37 -20.35 -30.82
C GLY A 50 5.94 -19.95 -31.22
N TRP A 51 5.42 -18.83 -30.71
CA TRP A 51 4.10 -18.30 -31.08
C TRP A 51 4.15 -17.65 -32.46
N VAL A 52 5.24 -16.95 -32.78
CA VAL A 52 5.47 -16.34 -34.10
C VAL A 52 5.56 -17.43 -35.17
N LEU A 53 6.33 -18.49 -34.91
CA LEU A 53 6.46 -19.64 -35.82
C LEU A 53 5.13 -20.37 -36.01
N ALA A 54 4.35 -20.56 -34.95
CA ALA A 54 3.01 -21.15 -35.05
C ALA A 54 2.08 -20.29 -35.93
N ALA A 55 2.02 -18.98 -35.70
CA ALA A 55 1.21 -18.07 -36.50
C ALA A 55 1.63 -18.04 -37.97
N ARG A 56 2.95 -18.00 -38.26
CA ARG A 56 3.49 -18.08 -39.63
C ARG A 56 3.11 -19.39 -40.31
N SER A 57 3.20 -20.51 -39.61
CA SER A 57 2.85 -21.82 -40.16
C SER A 57 1.36 -21.92 -40.56
N VAL A 58 0.47 -21.20 -39.86
CA VAL A 58 -0.97 -21.13 -40.19
C VAL A 58 -1.19 -20.27 -41.44
N ILE A 59 -0.47 -19.15 -41.57
CA ILE A 59 -0.56 -18.26 -42.75
C ILE A 59 0.02 -18.95 -44.00
N GLU A 60 1.17 -19.60 -43.88
CA GLU A 60 1.89 -20.25 -44.99
C GLU A 60 1.18 -21.50 -45.48
N ARG A 61 0.52 -22.26 -44.60
CA ARG A 61 -0.17 -23.49 -44.99
C ARG A 61 -1.47 -23.26 -45.75
N ARG A 62 -1.95 -22.01 -45.94
CA ARG A 62 -3.33 -21.70 -46.38
C ARG A 62 -4.28 -22.73 -45.77
N VAL A 63 -4.37 -22.73 -44.44
CA VAL A 63 -5.12 -23.76 -43.74
C VAL A 63 -6.58 -23.67 -44.19
N ASP A 64 -7.01 -24.60 -45.04
CA ASP A 64 -8.42 -24.94 -45.35
C ASP A 64 -9.14 -25.52 -44.11
N GLY A 65 -8.50 -25.48 -42.95
CA GLY A 65 -9.08 -25.82 -41.67
C GLY A 65 -9.92 -24.65 -41.14
N ILE A 66 -11.12 -25.00 -40.68
CA ILE A 66 -12.08 -24.12 -40.04
C ILE A 66 -11.35 -23.26 -38.99
N ILE A 67 -11.21 -21.97 -39.25
CA ILE A 67 -10.75 -20.99 -38.25
C ILE A 67 -11.70 -21.15 -37.06
N PRO A 68 -11.20 -21.55 -35.87
CA PRO A 68 -12.07 -21.73 -34.73
C PRO A 68 -12.78 -20.40 -34.46
N PRO A 69 -14.09 -20.41 -34.17
CA PRO A 69 -14.83 -19.20 -33.87
C PRO A 69 -14.08 -18.36 -32.83
N GLU A 70 -14.13 -17.04 -32.97
CA GLU A 70 -13.39 -16.09 -32.13
C GLU A 70 -13.50 -16.43 -30.63
N LYS A 71 -14.70 -16.78 -30.17
CA LYS A 71 -14.98 -17.21 -28.79
C LYS A 71 -14.17 -18.43 -28.34
N GLU A 72 -13.98 -19.41 -29.21
CA GLU A 72 -13.21 -20.62 -28.92
C GLU A 72 -11.71 -20.31 -28.88
N THR A 73 -11.23 -19.47 -29.80
CA THR A 73 -9.86 -18.98 -29.82
C THR A 73 -9.53 -18.21 -28.54
N TRP A 74 -10.39 -17.27 -28.12
CA TRP A 74 -10.24 -16.56 -26.85
C TRP A 74 -10.27 -17.49 -25.64
N SER A 75 -11.14 -18.50 -25.65
CA SER A 75 -11.19 -19.48 -24.55
C SER A 75 -9.90 -20.29 -24.43
N ARG A 76 -9.28 -20.67 -25.56
CA ARG A 76 -7.99 -21.37 -25.58
C ARG A 76 -6.85 -20.47 -25.10
N ILE A 77 -6.82 -19.21 -25.54
CA ILE A 77 -5.82 -18.21 -25.08
C ILE A 77 -6.00 -17.93 -23.58
N ALA A 78 -7.23 -17.74 -23.11
CA ALA A 78 -7.49 -17.46 -21.70
C ALA A 78 -6.96 -18.58 -20.79
N ARG A 79 -7.14 -19.85 -21.18
CA ARG A 79 -6.62 -21.01 -20.41
C ARG A 79 -5.09 -21.11 -20.40
N SER A 80 -4.42 -20.60 -21.43
CA SER A 80 -2.95 -20.63 -21.50
C SER A 80 -2.31 -19.45 -20.75
N VAL A 81 -2.98 -18.31 -20.67
CA VAL A 81 -2.51 -17.08 -20.01
C VAL A 81 -2.89 -17.03 -18.52
N GLY A 82 -2.02 -16.45 -17.71
CA GLY A 82 -2.26 -16.27 -16.27
C GLY A 82 -1.14 -15.52 -15.59
N TRP A 83 -1.29 -15.30 -14.28
CA TRP A 83 -0.33 -14.63 -13.42
C TRP A 83 0.29 -15.62 -12.44
N ARG A 84 1.55 -15.38 -12.05
CA ARG A 84 2.21 -16.13 -10.98
C ARG A 84 2.17 -15.29 -9.71
N ILE A 85 1.56 -15.85 -8.65
CA ILE A 85 1.48 -15.24 -7.31
C ILE A 85 2.23 -16.16 -6.36
N GLY A 86 3.43 -15.75 -5.95
CA GLY A 86 4.36 -16.61 -5.21
C GLY A 86 4.66 -17.90 -5.99
N ARG A 87 4.29 -19.05 -5.41
CA ARG A 87 4.45 -20.38 -6.04
C ARG A 87 3.21 -20.83 -6.83
N THR A 88 2.11 -20.09 -6.76
CA THR A 88 0.85 -20.46 -7.40
C THR A 88 0.68 -19.74 -8.74
N VAL A 89 0.05 -20.39 -9.71
CA VAL A 89 -0.31 -19.78 -11.00
C VAL A 89 -1.82 -19.64 -11.05
N VAL A 90 -2.32 -18.42 -11.22
CA VAL A 90 -3.75 -18.15 -11.43
C VAL A 90 -3.98 -17.92 -12.91
N LYS A 91 -4.82 -18.75 -13.53
CA LYS A 91 -5.19 -18.61 -14.93
C LYS A 91 -6.24 -17.52 -15.12
N LEU A 92 -6.29 -16.95 -16.33
CA LEU A 92 -7.25 -15.90 -16.67
C LEU A 92 -8.72 -16.28 -16.38
N PRO A 93 -9.19 -17.52 -16.63
CA PRO A 93 -10.57 -17.92 -16.34
C PRO A 93 -10.87 -18.00 -14.84
N ASP A 94 -9.85 -18.24 -14.02
CA ASP A 94 -9.97 -18.36 -12.56
C ASP A 94 -9.78 -17.01 -11.86
N LEU A 95 -9.60 -15.93 -12.63
CA LEU A 95 -9.40 -14.59 -12.10
C LEU A 95 -10.69 -14.08 -11.48
N THR A 96 -10.71 -14.03 -10.15
CA THR A 96 -11.76 -13.35 -9.40
C THR A 96 -11.38 -11.89 -9.14
N VAL A 97 -12.37 -11.04 -8.85
CA VAL A 97 -12.13 -9.65 -8.41
C VAL A 97 -11.15 -9.61 -7.24
N ARG A 98 -11.29 -10.52 -6.27
CA ARG A 98 -10.38 -10.64 -5.12
C ARG A 98 -8.93 -10.86 -5.56
N ILE A 99 -8.70 -11.76 -6.52
CA ILE A 99 -7.35 -12.04 -7.03
C ILE A 99 -6.83 -10.86 -7.84
N ALA A 100 -7.67 -10.25 -8.69
CA ALA A 100 -7.30 -9.09 -9.48
C ALA A 100 -6.90 -7.90 -8.58
N THR A 101 -7.68 -7.61 -7.54
CA THR A 101 -7.34 -6.59 -6.53
C THR A 101 -6.05 -6.95 -5.80
N HIS A 102 -5.84 -8.22 -5.46
CA HIS A 102 -4.58 -8.63 -4.82
C HIS A 102 -3.37 -8.42 -5.73
N LEU A 103 -3.48 -8.79 -7.01
CA LEU A 103 -2.44 -8.56 -8.02
C LEU A 103 -2.14 -7.06 -8.17
N GLN A 104 -3.18 -6.23 -8.29
CA GLN A 104 -3.05 -4.78 -8.42
C GLN A 104 -2.39 -4.14 -7.18
N MET A 105 -2.66 -4.69 -5.99
CA MET A 105 -2.19 -4.17 -4.71
C MET A 105 -0.91 -4.85 -4.19
N SER A 106 -0.34 -5.82 -4.93
CA SER A 106 0.76 -6.67 -4.48
C SER A 106 1.95 -5.86 -3.95
N ALA A 107 2.45 -4.90 -4.73
CA ALA A 107 3.52 -3.99 -4.30
C ALA A 107 3.17 -3.17 -3.04
N GLY A 108 1.89 -2.82 -2.86
CA GLY A 108 1.40 -2.16 -1.67
C GLY A 108 1.41 -3.08 -0.43
N TYR A 109 1.06 -4.35 -0.61
CA TYR A 109 1.13 -5.35 0.47
C TYR A 109 2.57 -5.67 0.85
N ASP A 110 3.49 -5.77 -0.11
CA ASP A 110 4.92 -5.97 0.17
C ASP A 110 5.50 -4.78 0.96
N ALA A 111 5.16 -3.55 0.55
CA ALA A 111 5.55 -2.36 1.28
C ALA A 111 4.94 -2.29 2.70
N LEU A 112 3.71 -2.77 2.88
CA LEU A 112 3.06 -2.85 4.18
C LEU A 112 3.75 -3.88 5.09
N GLU A 113 4.09 -5.04 4.53
CA GLU A 113 4.82 -6.10 5.23
C GLU A 113 6.17 -5.60 5.74
N MET A 114 6.95 -4.92 4.91
CA MET A 114 8.21 -4.29 5.31
C MET A 114 8.04 -3.33 6.49
N LYS A 115 6.96 -2.53 6.50
CA LYS A 115 6.67 -1.60 7.60
C LYS A 115 6.31 -2.31 8.89
N HIS A 116 5.51 -3.38 8.83
CA HIS A 116 5.20 -4.21 10.00
C HIS A 116 6.45 -4.89 10.55
N ILE A 117 7.33 -5.40 9.69
CA ILE A 117 8.61 -5.97 10.12
C ILE A 117 9.45 -4.92 10.85
N ALA A 118 9.58 -3.71 10.29
CA ALA A 118 10.30 -2.62 10.95
C ALA A 118 9.69 -2.25 12.31
N PHE A 119 8.36 -2.19 12.38
CA PHE A 119 7.63 -1.92 13.63
C PHE A 119 7.89 -2.98 14.70
N ILE A 120 7.85 -4.27 14.35
CA ILE A 120 8.10 -5.37 15.29
C ILE A 120 9.56 -5.33 15.78
N LYS A 121 10.53 -5.08 14.88
CA LYS A 121 11.94 -4.91 15.23
C LYS A 121 12.14 -3.80 16.26
N GLU A 122 11.53 -2.64 16.02
CA GLU A 122 11.60 -1.50 16.94
C GLU A 122 10.91 -1.77 18.28
N ALA A 123 9.74 -2.42 18.27
CA ALA A 123 9.02 -2.77 19.49
C ALA A 123 9.83 -3.73 20.37
N ARG A 124 10.47 -4.73 19.75
CA ARG A 124 11.30 -5.73 20.44
C ARG A 124 12.73 -5.26 20.74
N GLY A 125 13.20 -4.21 20.08
CA GLY A 125 14.58 -3.73 20.21
C GLY A 125 15.62 -4.68 19.60
N VAL A 126 15.26 -5.40 18.54
CA VAL A 126 16.09 -6.45 17.91
C VAL A 126 16.33 -6.19 16.43
N ALA A 127 17.48 -6.64 15.92
CA ALA A 127 17.83 -6.52 14.51
C ALA A 127 17.07 -7.52 13.63
N GLU A 128 16.74 -8.70 14.18
CA GLU A 128 16.06 -9.80 13.49
C GLU A 128 14.84 -10.26 14.28
N ILE A 129 13.78 -10.64 13.57
CA ILE A 129 12.54 -11.11 14.18
C ILE A 129 12.34 -12.61 13.90
N PRO A 130 11.73 -13.36 14.82
CA PRO A 130 11.32 -14.74 14.56
C PRO A 130 10.40 -14.82 13.34
N MET A 131 10.45 -15.94 12.62
CA MET A 131 9.61 -16.19 11.43
C MET A 131 8.11 -16.11 11.74
N THR A 132 7.71 -16.42 12.98
CA THR A 132 6.31 -16.37 13.44
C THR A 132 5.85 -14.96 13.81
N ALA A 133 6.76 -14.03 14.09
CA ALA A 133 6.41 -12.75 14.71
C ALA A 133 5.50 -11.88 13.83
N LEU A 134 5.66 -11.96 12.51
CA LEU A 134 4.78 -11.24 11.58
C LEU A 134 3.36 -11.82 11.59
N THR A 135 3.23 -13.15 11.65
CA THR A 135 1.94 -13.85 11.73
C THR A 135 1.27 -13.55 13.06
N GLU A 136 1.99 -13.65 14.18
CA GLU A 136 1.50 -13.30 15.52
C GLU A 136 0.99 -11.86 15.57
N PHE A 137 1.73 -10.91 14.98
CA PHE A 137 1.30 -9.51 14.93
C PHE A 137 0.05 -9.32 14.06
N ARG A 138 -0.04 -10.01 12.92
CA ARG A 138 -1.25 -10.00 12.07
C ARG A 138 -2.46 -10.58 12.81
N ASP A 139 -2.27 -11.62 13.62
CA ASP A 139 -3.33 -12.19 14.45
C ASP A 139 -3.77 -11.21 15.56
N THR A 140 -2.83 -10.47 16.16
CA THR A 140 -3.18 -9.37 17.07
C THR A 140 -3.98 -8.28 16.36
N LEU A 141 -3.54 -7.78 15.20
CA LEU A 141 -4.29 -6.77 14.45
C LEU A 141 -5.70 -7.25 14.08
N LYS A 142 -5.83 -8.53 13.70
CA LYS A 142 -7.12 -9.17 13.42
C LYS A 142 -8.01 -9.19 14.66
N ARG A 143 -7.47 -9.61 15.81
CA ARG A 143 -8.19 -9.62 17.09
C ARG A 143 -8.69 -8.22 17.46
N LEU A 144 -7.82 -7.21 17.39
CA LEU A 144 -8.15 -5.82 17.69
C LEU A 144 -9.16 -5.21 16.72
N TRP A 145 -9.14 -5.62 15.44
CA TRP A 145 -10.12 -5.18 14.45
C TRP A 145 -11.55 -5.57 14.84
N TYR A 146 -11.74 -6.80 15.32
CA TYR A 146 -13.04 -7.33 15.70
C TYR A 146 -13.55 -6.85 17.06
N LEU A 147 -12.71 -6.19 17.87
CA LEU A 147 -13.14 -5.59 19.13
C LEU A 147 -14.26 -4.55 18.87
N ARG A 148 -15.34 -4.61 19.63
CA ARG A 148 -16.47 -3.67 19.53
C ARG A 148 -16.08 -2.33 20.18
N TRP A 149 -15.37 -1.50 19.43
CA TRP A 149 -14.94 -0.17 19.86
C TRP A 149 -14.74 0.74 18.64
N ASP A 150 -14.77 2.06 18.88
CA ASP A 150 -14.67 3.08 17.85
C ASP A 150 -13.37 3.01 17.09
N ASN A 151 -13.46 3.18 15.77
CA ASN A 151 -12.30 3.13 14.88
C ASN A 151 -11.26 4.20 15.21
N GLU A 152 -11.66 5.31 15.84
CA GLU A 152 -10.72 6.36 16.26
C GLU A 152 -9.70 5.87 17.31
N HIS A 153 -10.05 4.89 18.15
CA HIS A 153 -9.12 4.30 19.12
C HIS A 153 -8.20 3.27 18.46
N LYS A 154 -8.70 2.60 17.43
CA LYS A 154 -7.94 1.62 16.63
C LYS A 154 -6.93 2.32 15.75
N GLU A 155 -7.31 3.41 15.09
CA GLU A 155 -6.52 4.05 14.04
C GLU A 155 -5.10 4.43 14.48
N ALA A 156 -4.92 4.84 15.75
CA ALA A 156 -3.63 5.15 16.33
C ALA A 156 -2.62 3.99 16.19
N LEU A 157 -3.03 2.77 16.54
CA LEU A 157 -2.16 1.59 16.42
C LEU A 157 -1.84 1.25 14.95
N TRP A 158 -2.82 1.37 14.05
CA TRP A 158 -2.60 1.06 12.63
C TRP A 158 -1.64 2.05 11.99
N ARG A 159 -1.78 3.35 12.31
CA ARG A 159 -0.84 4.39 11.89
C ARG A 159 0.54 4.15 12.50
N LEU A 160 0.62 3.76 13.78
CA LEU A 160 1.89 3.43 14.44
C LEU A 160 2.64 2.30 13.73
N ALA A 161 1.93 1.22 13.43
CA ALA A 161 2.47 0.02 12.79
C ALA A 161 3.11 0.33 11.42
N VAL A 162 2.59 1.32 10.70
CA VAL A 162 3.08 1.70 9.36
C VAL A 162 3.98 2.94 9.36
N ASN A 163 4.37 3.41 10.54
CA ASN A 163 5.06 4.69 10.74
C ASN A 163 4.34 5.86 10.06
N GLY A 164 3.01 5.80 10.07
CA GLY A 164 2.12 6.65 9.31
C GLY A 164 1.85 8.00 9.94
N PHE A 165 2.50 8.35 11.05
CA PHE A 165 2.38 9.65 11.68
C PHE A 165 3.21 10.68 10.89
N PRO A 166 2.55 11.61 10.19
CA PRO A 166 3.26 12.64 9.45
C PRO A 166 3.80 13.68 10.41
N ALA A 167 4.93 14.28 10.06
CA ALA A 167 5.40 15.53 10.65
C ALA A 167 4.42 16.72 10.46
N ALA A 168 3.23 16.54 9.86
CA ALA A 168 2.38 17.68 9.43
C ALA A 168 0.87 17.40 9.22
N ARG A 169 0.29 16.29 9.68
CA ARG A 169 -1.18 16.12 9.67
C ARG A 169 -1.70 15.70 11.03
N LEU A 170 -1.88 16.72 11.86
CA LEU A 170 -3.07 16.86 12.68
C LEU A 170 -3.72 18.17 12.22
N ARG A 171 -5.02 18.33 12.42
CA ARG A 171 -5.80 19.49 11.97
C ARG A 171 -5.21 20.80 12.52
N GLY A 172 -4.23 21.35 11.81
CA GLY A 172 -3.43 22.51 12.16
C GLY A 172 -1.99 22.15 12.59
N ASN A 173 -1.03 22.22 11.66
CA ASN A 173 0.37 22.63 11.91
C ASN A 173 1.16 22.03 13.09
N VAL A 174 0.91 20.78 13.48
CA VAL A 174 1.75 20.11 14.49
C VAL A 174 3.00 19.55 13.79
N THR A 175 3.97 20.44 13.50
CA THR A 175 5.34 20.07 13.06
C THR A 175 6.26 19.69 14.22
N ARG A 176 5.70 19.67 15.43
CA ARG A 176 6.44 19.44 16.67
C ARG A 176 5.65 18.54 17.59
N CYS A 177 6.34 17.60 18.22
CA CYS A 177 5.78 16.77 19.29
C CYS A 177 5.23 17.68 20.42
N PRO A 178 4.28 17.22 21.27
CA PRO A 178 3.88 17.93 22.49
C PRO A 178 5.06 18.46 23.34
N CYS A 179 6.18 17.73 23.38
CA CYS A 179 7.41 18.15 24.06
C CYS A 179 8.20 19.26 23.33
N SER A 180 7.71 19.74 22.19
CA SER A 180 8.27 20.76 21.29
C SER A 180 9.44 20.32 20.40
N ALA A 181 9.82 19.03 20.41
CA ALA A 181 10.80 18.48 19.48
C ALA A 181 10.30 18.55 18.02
N ALA A 182 11.16 18.94 17.10
CA ALA A 182 10.86 18.89 15.67
C ALA A 182 10.69 17.43 15.25
N MET A 183 9.56 17.10 14.63
CA MET A 183 9.32 15.74 14.17
C MET A 183 9.72 15.65 12.69
N ILE A 184 10.62 14.73 12.37
CA ILE A 184 10.84 14.30 10.98
C ILE A 184 9.75 13.26 10.64
N ARG A 185 9.48 13.02 9.35
CA ARG A 185 8.52 11.97 8.95
C ARG A 185 8.87 10.64 9.65
N GLY A 186 7.90 10.09 10.39
CA GLY A 186 8.01 8.74 10.93
C GLY A 186 8.78 8.61 12.27
N ASP A 187 8.67 9.59 13.17
CA ASP A 187 9.31 9.52 14.49
C ASP A 187 8.40 8.90 15.56
N ARG A 188 7.95 7.66 15.32
CA ARG A 188 7.05 6.95 16.22
C ARG A 188 7.67 6.61 17.58
N ILE A 189 8.98 6.34 17.62
CA ILE A 189 9.69 6.06 18.87
C ILE A 189 9.63 7.26 19.79
N HIS A 190 9.93 8.45 19.25
CA HIS A 190 9.80 9.66 20.03
C HIS A 190 8.37 9.87 20.51
N LEU A 191 7.38 9.85 19.60
CA LEU A 191 6.01 10.21 19.94
C LEU A 191 5.33 9.21 20.92
N PHE A 192 5.63 7.91 20.78
CA PHE A 192 4.91 6.86 21.50
C PHE A 192 5.72 6.13 22.57
N TRP A 193 6.96 6.53 22.81
CA TRP A 193 7.80 5.91 23.84
C TRP A 193 8.72 6.87 24.57
N GLU A 194 9.51 7.68 23.83
CA GLU A 194 10.57 8.48 24.44
C GLU A 194 10.14 9.90 24.85
N CYS A 195 9.10 10.45 24.26
CA CYS A 195 8.58 11.78 24.60
C CYS A 195 8.20 11.86 26.08
N THR A 196 8.36 13.02 26.69
CA THR A 196 7.98 13.26 28.09
C THR A 196 6.52 12.90 28.38
N VAL A 197 5.60 13.16 27.43
CA VAL A 197 4.19 12.76 27.54
C VAL A 197 4.03 11.24 27.46
N ALA A 198 4.76 10.58 26.57
CA ALA A 198 4.74 9.13 26.44
C ALA A 198 5.29 8.44 27.70
N ARG A 199 6.41 8.94 28.24
CA ARG A 199 6.98 8.46 29.51
C ARG A 199 5.99 8.63 30.66
N ALA A 200 5.38 9.80 30.80
CA ALA A 200 4.40 10.04 31.85
C ALA A 200 3.20 9.07 31.78
N LEU A 201 2.71 8.78 30.57
CA LEU A 201 1.67 7.76 30.37
C LEU A 201 2.16 6.36 30.74
N CYS A 202 3.37 5.97 30.31
CA CYS A 202 3.96 4.69 30.65
C CYS A 202 4.19 4.53 32.16
N ASP A 203 4.60 5.59 32.86
CA ASP A 203 4.81 5.57 34.30
C ASP A 203 3.48 5.43 35.05
N MET A 204 2.43 6.12 34.59
CA MET A 204 1.07 5.92 35.10
C MET A 204 0.60 4.48 34.87
N LEU A 205 0.79 3.92 33.67
CA LEU A 205 0.41 2.53 33.38
C LEU A 205 1.20 1.53 34.24
N ARG A 206 2.51 1.76 34.48
CA ARG A 206 3.31 0.91 35.38
C ARG A 206 2.78 0.93 36.81
N PHE A 207 2.38 2.11 37.29
CA PHE A 207 1.79 2.25 38.61
C PHE A 207 0.48 1.44 38.72
N GLU A 208 -0.41 1.54 37.73
CA GLU A 208 -1.70 0.84 37.73
C GLU A 208 -1.58 -0.68 37.53
N VAL A 209 -0.59 -1.13 36.76
CA VAL A 209 -0.36 -2.57 36.51
C VAL A 209 0.33 -3.25 37.71
N GLY A 210 1.04 -2.47 38.53
CA GLY A 210 1.72 -2.91 39.75
C GLY A 210 3.25 -2.94 39.61
N GLU A 211 3.93 -2.68 40.73
CA GLU A 211 5.39 -2.46 40.80
C GLU A 211 6.25 -3.61 40.27
N ASN A 212 5.72 -4.85 40.26
CA ASN A 212 6.45 -6.04 39.84
C ASN A 212 6.34 -6.35 38.34
N VAL A 213 5.67 -5.51 37.55
CA VAL A 213 5.43 -5.77 36.13
C VAL A 213 6.17 -4.76 35.28
N GLU A 214 7.18 -5.24 34.55
CA GLU A 214 7.92 -4.39 33.63
C GLU A 214 7.12 -4.11 32.35
N LEU A 215 6.61 -2.89 32.22
CA LEU A 215 5.94 -2.44 31.00
C LEU A 215 6.96 -2.11 29.90
N THR A 216 6.94 -2.88 28.83
CA THR A 216 7.81 -2.72 27.65
C THR A 216 7.04 -2.28 26.40
N LYS A 217 7.78 -1.86 25.36
CA LYS A 217 7.20 -1.58 24.04
C LYS A 217 6.46 -2.79 23.48
N VAL A 218 6.97 -4.00 23.71
CA VAL A 218 6.32 -5.23 23.26
C VAL A 218 4.91 -5.33 23.83
N ASN A 219 4.73 -4.94 25.10
CA ASN A 219 3.41 -4.99 25.72
C ASN A 219 2.45 -3.99 25.07
N LEU A 220 2.88 -2.74 24.94
CA LEU A 220 2.01 -1.66 24.48
C LEU A 220 1.80 -1.66 22.96
N TRP A 221 2.88 -1.82 22.19
CA TRP A 221 2.88 -1.70 20.72
C TRP A 221 2.44 -2.98 20.02
N LEU A 222 2.78 -4.16 20.55
CA LEU A 222 2.40 -5.45 19.96
C LEU A 222 1.15 -6.07 20.61
N GLY A 223 0.52 -5.37 21.57
CA GLY A 223 -0.69 -5.84 22.24
C GLY A 223 -0.48 -7.13 23.03
N ILE A 224 0.72 -7.34 23.57
CA ILE A 224 1.07 -8.54 24.35
C ILE A 224 0.84 -8.22 25.83
N PRO A 225 -0.16 -8.84 26.50
CA PRO A 225 -0.44 -8.53 27.90
C PRO A 225 0.77 -8.88 28.78
N PRO A 226 1.11 -8.01 29.76
CA PRO A 226 1.98 -8.42 30.85
C PRO A 226 1.39 -9.60 31.62
N LEU A 227 2.25 -10.32 32.34
CA LEU A 227 1.84 -11.48 33.14
C LEU A 227 0.76 -11.09 34.15
N GLY A 228 -0.29 -11.91 34.24
CA GLY A 228 -1.41 -11.69 35.16
C GLY A 228 -2.51 -10.78 34.62
N ILE A 229 -2.37 -10.18 33.43
CA ILE A 229 -3.41 -9.35 32.81
C ILE A 229 -4.12 -10.12 31.71
N HIS A 230 -5.46 -10.07 31.70
CA HIS A 230 -6.26 -10.69 30.66
C HIS A 230 -6.10 -9.96 29.31
N THR A 231 -5.95 -10.73 28.22
CA THR A 231 -5.69 -10.20 26.87
C THR A 231 -6.73 -9.17 26.43
N LEU A 232 -8.02 -9.41 26.64
CA LEU A 232 -9.07 -8.46 26.21
C LEU A 232 -9.01 -7.13 26.96
N VAL A 233 -8.64 -7.15 28.25
CA VAL A 233 -8.47 -5.92 29.05
C VAL A 233 -7.27 -5.16 28.51
N TRP A 234 -6.18 -5.88 28.24
CA TRP A 234 -4.97 -5.27 27.71
C TRP A 234 -5.13 -4.71 26.31
N ASP A 235 -5.87 -5.40 25.44
CA ASP A 235 -6.25 -4.91 24.11
C ASP A 235 -6.92 -3.53 24.22
N ILE A 236 -7.80 -3.36 25.22
CA ILE A 236 -8.47 -2.08 25.47
C ILE A 236 -7.47 -1.00 25.93
N VAL A 237 -6.64 -1.35 26.92
CA VAL A 237 -5.62 -0.44 27.47
C VAL A 237 -4.64 0.01 26.39
N CYS A 238 -4.17 -0.89 25.54
CA CYS A 238 -3.29 -0.60 24.41
C CYS A 238 -3.89 0.44 23.47
N LEU A 239 -5.12 0.22 23.00
CA LEU A 239 -5.77 1.14 22.06
C LEU A 239 -6.07 2.49 22.72
N ALA A 240 -6.52 2.51 23.97
CA ALA A 240 -6.74 3.75 24.73
C ALA A 240 -5.45 4.55 24.87
N ALA A 241 -4.37 3.91 25.32
CA ALA A 241 -3.09 4.57 25.56
C ALA A 241 -2.50 5.15 24.27
N LEU A 242 -2.50 4.39 23.18
CA LEU A 242 -2.00 4.86 21.90
C LEU A 242 -2.87 6.01 21.33
N SER A 243 -4.20 5.91 21.43
CA SER A 243 -5.10 6.99 21.01
C SER A 243 -4.91 8.26 21.86
N ALA A 244 -4.66 8.11 23.17
CA ALA A 244 -4.39 9.23 24.06
C ALA A 244 -3.09 9.96 23.70
N LEU A 245 -2.03 9.23 23.32
CA LEU A 245 -0.77 9.84 22.88
C LEU A 245 -0.91 10.60 21.56
N GLU A 246 -1.70 10.07 20.62
CA GLU A 246 -2.02 10.79 19.39
C GLU A 246 -2.80 12.09 19.67
N ARG A 247 -3.88 12.01 20.47
CA ARG A 247 -4.75 13.16 20.79
C ARG A 247 -4.10 14.18 21.74
N GLY A 248 -3.21 13.74 22.63
CA GLY A 248 -2.47 14.59 23.54
C GLY A 248 -1.63 15.65 22.81
N GLY A 249 -1.15 15.32 21.60
CA GLY A 249 -0.50 16.29 20.71
C GLY A 249 -1.42 17.40 20.21
N GLU A 250 -2.70 17.09 19.97
CA GLU A 250 -3.67 18.05 19.42
C GLU A 250 -4.07 19.13 20.44
N LYS A 251 -4.35 18.74 21.69
CA LYS A 251 -4.84 19.67 22.71
C LYS A 251 -3.78 20.66 23.20
N VAL A 252 -2.52 20.25 23.27
CA VAL A 252 -1.41 21.12 23.68
C VAL A 252 -1.15 22.23 22.64
N ASP A 253 -1.30 21.92 21.34
CA ASP A 253 -1.11 22.92 20.28
C ASP A 253 -2.22 23.99 20.25
N VAL A 254 -3.48 23.58 20.52
CA VAL A 254 -4.62 24.50 20.64
C VAL A 254 -4.45 25.47 21.83
N GLN A 255 -3.93 24.98 22.96
CA GLN A 255 -3.72 25.81 24.16
C GLN A 255 -2.56 26.81 23.98
N LYS A 256 -1.49 26.44 23.29
CA LYS A 256 -0.39 27.38 22.93
C LYS A 256 -0.87 28.50 22.00
N ARG A 257 -1.76 28.21 21.05
CA ARG A 257 -2.33 29.22 20.12
C ARG A 257 -3.25 30.23 20.82
N THR A 258 -4.04 29.78 21.78
CA THR A 258 -4.95 30.66 22.55
C THR A 258 -4.19 31.47 23.62
N GLY A 259 -3.14 30.91 24.23
CA GLY A 259 -2.26 31.63 25.15
C GLY A 259 -1.34 32.67 24.47
N GLY A 260 -0.89 32.42 23.23
CA GLY A 260 -0.07 33.35 22.45
C GLY A 260 -0.83 34.60 21.98
N ARG A 261 -2.16 34.51 21.81
CA ARG A 261 -3.00 35.65 21.39
C ARG A 261 -3.29 36.63 22.52
N LYS A 262 -3.29 36.18 23.78
CA LYS A 262 -3.46 37.05 24.97
C LYS A 262 -2.23 37.89 25.32
N ARG A 263 -1.03 37.54 24.83
CA ARG A 263 0.22 38.27 25.15
C ARG A 263 0.58 39.41 24.18
N ARG A 264 -0.21 39.68 23.13
CA ARG A 264 0.08 40.78 22.16
C ARG A 264 -0.80 42.04 22.29
N ASN A 265 -1.73 42.09 23.25
CA ASN A 265 -2.57 43.27 23.49
C ASN A 265 -2.27 43.96 24.84
N GLY A 266 -1.00 44.07 25.20
CA GLY A 266 -0.55 44.91 26.31
C GLY A 266 0.57 45.82 25.83
N TYR A 267 0.39 47.13 26.03
CA TYR A 267 1.28 48.24 25.67
C TYR A 267 1.08 48.87 24.27
N LYS A 268 0.00 49.64 24.17
CA LYS A 268 0.04 51.00 23.60
C LYS A 268 -0.98 51.88 24.32
N THR A 269 -0.55 52.47 25.42
CA THR A 269 -1.17 53.65 26.02
C THR A 269 -0.08 54.64 26.36
N ARG A 270 -0.14 55.79 25.68
CA ARG A 270 0.27 57.16 26.07
C ARG A 270 1.66 57.34 26.67
N ASP A 271 2.52 58.05 25.95
CA ASP A 271 2.60 59.52 26.02
C ASP A 271 3.02 60.08 24.65
#